data_AF-A0A8S3GKD3-F1
#
_entry.id   AF-A0A8S3GKD3-F1
#
_cell.length_a   1.000
_cell.length_b   1.000
_cell.length_c   1.000
_cell.angle_alpha   90.00
_cell.angle_beta   90.00
_cell.angle_gamma   90.00
#
_symmetry.space_group_name_H-M   'P 1'
#
loop_
_entity.id
_entity.type
_entity.pdbx_description
1 polymer ?
#
loop_
_entity_poly.entity_id
_entity_poly.type
_entity_poly.pdbx_seq_one_letter_code
_entity_poly.pdbx_strand_id
1 'polypeptide(L)' 'MPLNQLGTLCGRSNSSADAAFFYLLCLSAVHPFEGAKDNLQILFERNEKRFLELTKQQTKNRNDKAS' A
#
# COMPACT_ATOMS: atom_id res chain seq x y z
N MET A 1 1.79 14.93 13.59
CA MET A 1 2.40 14.80 12.25
C MET A 1 1.30 14.74 11.17
N PRO A 2 0.97 15.85 10.48
CA PRO A 2 -0.14 15.90 9.52
C PRO A 2 0.01 14.96 8.31
N LEU A 3 1.24 14.79 7.80
CA LEU A 3 1.53 13.93 6.64
C LEU A 3 1.21 12.45 6.91
N ASN A 4 1.54 11.93 8.08
CA ASN A 4 1.17 10.57 8.48
C ASN A 4 -0.35 10.35 8.50
N GLN A 5 -1.12 11.37 8.91
CA GLN A 5 -2.59 11.29 8.94
C GLN A 5 -3.19 11.29 7.54
N LEU A 6 -2.63 12.08 6.62
CA LEU A 6 -3.01 12.03 5.19
C LEU A 6 -2.72 10.65 4.59
N GLY A 7 -1.56 10.06 4.88
CA GLY A 7 -1.24 8.69 4.45
C GLY A 7 -2.23 7.65 4.98
N THR A 8 -2.63 7.78 6.24
CA THR A 8 -3.63 6.88 6.86
C THR A 8 -5.00 7.02 6.20
N LEU A 9 -5.41 8.25 5.86
CA LEU A 9 -6.68 8.51 5.18
C LEU A 9 -6.69 7.93 3.76
N CYS A 10 -5.65 8.18 2.96
CA CYS A 10 -5.51 7.65 1.61
C CYS A 10 -5.48 6.12 1.59
N GLY A 11 -4.81 5.50 2.57
CA GLY A 11 -4.73 4.04 2.69
C GLY A 11 -6.08 3.37 2.94
N ARG A 12 -7.05 4.09 3.50
CA ARG A 12 -8.43 3.60 3.72
C ARG A 12 -9.31 3.74 2.46
N SER A 13 -8.99 4.70 1.59
CA SER A 13 -9.77 4.99 0.37
C SER A 13 -9.32 4.20 -0.87
N ASN A 14 -8.59 3.08 -0.69
CA ASN A 14 -8.02 2.27 -1.78
C ASN A 14 -6.99 3.02 -2.66
N SER A 15 -6.49 4.17 -2.19
CA SER A 15 -5.46 4.98 -2.85
C SER A 15 -4.08 4.66 -2.26
N SER A 16 -3.59 3.44 -2.49
CA SER A 16 -2.33 2.97 -1.90
C SER A 16 -1.10 3.75 -2.37
N ALA A 17 -1.10 4.24 -3.61
CA ALA A 17 -0.01 5.09 -4.12
C ALA A 17 0.06 6.44 -3.39
N ASP A 18 -1.09 7.11 -3.21
CA ASP A 18 -1.17 8.38 -2.47
C ASP A 18 -0.78 8.18 -1.00
N ALA A 19 -1.19 7.05 -0.40
CA ALA A 19 -0.81 6.70 0.96
C ALA A 19 0.72 6.57 1.10
N ALA A 20 1.36 5.85 0.17
CA ALA A 20 2.81 5.69 0.16
C ALA A 20 3.52 7.03 -0.01
N PHE A 21 3.03 7.89 -0.90
CA PHE A 21 3.55 9.25 -1.10
C PHE A 21 3.56 10.06 0.21
N PHE A 22 2.45 10.11 0.93
CA PHE A 22 2.36 10.87 2.18
C PHE A 22 3.22 10.29 3.30
N TYR A 23 3.37 8.96 3.41
CA TYR A 23 4.30 8.37 4.38
C TYR A 23 5.76 8.66 4.03
N LEU A 24 6.14 8.61 2.76
CA LEU A 24 7.50 8.97 2.32
C LEU A 24 7.82 10.45 2.56
N LEU A 25 6.86 11.35 2.29
CA LEU A 25 6.98 12.77 2.64
C LEU A 25 7.13 12.96 4.14
N CYS A 26 6.37 12.21 4.95
CA CYS A 26 6.46 12.26 6.41
C CYS A 26 7.84 11.85 6.93
N LEU A 27 8.48 10.85 6.30
CA LEU A 27 9.83 10.40 6.64
C LEU A 27 10.92 11.35 6.13
N SER A 28 10.65 12.09 5.06
CA SER A 28 11.58 13.08 4.48
C SER A 28 11.46 14.47 5.08
N ALA A 29 10.56 14.67 6.06
CA ALA A 29 10.34 15.96 6.69
C ALA A 29 11.48 16.35 7.65
N VAL A 30 11.67 17.65 7.89
CA VAL A 30 12.66 18.20 8.85
C VAL A 30 12.51 17.55 10.24
N HIS A 31 11.27 17.27 10.63
CA HIS A 31 10.94 16.48 11.81
C HIS A 31 10.19 15.23 11.35
N PRO A 32 10.87 14.08 11.18
CA PRO A 32 10.22 12.85 10.76
C PRO A 32 9.40 12.22 11.88
N PHE A 33 8.45 11.36 11.51
CA PHE A 33 7.68 10.54 12.45
C PHE A 33 7.93 9.07 12.13
N GLU A 34 8.59 8.37 13.06
CA GLU A 34 8.96 6.96 12.87
C GLU A 34 7.75 6.06 12.60
N GLY A 35 6.57 6.36 13.15
CA GLY A 35 5.36 5.59 12.88
C GLY A 35 4.90 5.60 11.41
N ALA A 36 5.41 6.51 10.58
CA ALA A 36 5.17 6.48 9.13
C ALA A 36 5.87 5.31 8.44
N LYS A 37 7.01 4.84 8.99
CA LYS A 37 7.74 3.66 8.49
C LYS A 37 6.93 2.39 8.70
N ASP A 38 6.39 2.19 9.90
CA ASP A 38 5.53 1.04 10.21
C ASP A 38 4.28 1.04 9.34
N ASN A 39 3.67 2.20 9.14
CA ASN A 39 2.52 2.35 8.24
C ASN A 39 2.86 2.03 6.78
N LEU A 40 4.05 2.42 6.30
CA LEU A 40 4.52 2.09 4.96
C LEU A 40 4.80 0.60 4.80
N GLN A 41 5.38 -0.05 5.81
CA GLN A 41 5.61 -1.49 5.82
C GLN A 41 4.28 -2.25 5.73
N ILE A 42 3.31 -1.94 6.59
CA ILE A 42 1.98 -2.55 6.57
C ILE A 42 1.29 -2.33 5.22
N LEU A 43 1.44 -1.15 4.63
CA LEU A 43 0.91 -0.84 3.31
C LEU A 43 1.51 -1.75 2.23
N PHE A 44 2.82 -1.96 2.23
CA PHE A 44 3.48 -2.83 1.27
C PHE A 44 3.10 -4.30 1.45
N GLU A 45 3.09 -4.82 2.68
CA GLU A 45 2.66 -6.20 2.98
C GLU A 45 1.23 -6.47 2.48
N ARG A 46 0.31 -5.51 2.67
CA ARG A 46 -1.07 -5.61 2.17
C ARG A 46 -1.14 -5.61 0.63
N ASN A 47 -0.37 -4.76 -0.03
CA ASN A 47 -0.36 -4.69 -1.49
C ASN A 47 0.29 -5.91 -2.12
N GLU A 48 1.37 -6.45 -1.52
CA GLU A 48 2.01 -7.70 -1.95
C GLU A 48 1.02 -8.87 -1.88
N LYS A 49 0.33 -9.02 -0.74
CA LYS A 49 -0.69 -10.07 -0.58
C LYS A 49 -1.78 -9.96 -1.65
N ARG A 50 -2.32 -8.75 -1.87
CA ARG A 50 -3.33 -8.49 -2.89
C ARG A 50 -2.82 -8.80 -4.30
N PHE A 51 -1.58 -8.44 -4.60
CA PHE A 51 -0.95 -8.73 -5.89
C PHE A 51 -0.88 -10.25 -6.13
N LEU A 52 -0.38 -11.02 -5.16
CA LEU A 52 -0.29 -12.47 -5.24
C LEU A 52 -1.67 -13.13 -5.42
N GLU A 53 -2.69 -12.65 -4.73
CA GLU A 53 -4.08 -13.11 -4.88
C GLU A 53 -4.60 -12.86 -6.31
N LEU A 54 -4.38 -11.66 -6.85
CA LEU A 54 -4.78 -11.31 -8.21
C LEU A 54 -4.05 -12.16 -9.27
N THR A 55 -2.74 -12.39 -9.11
CA THR A 55 -1.96 -13.23 -10.02
C THR A 55 -2.47 -14.68 -10.01
N LYS A 56 -2.77 -15.24 -8.84
CA LYS A 56 -3.35 -16.60 -8.73
C LYS A 56 -4.71 -16.70 -9.43
N GLN A 57 -5.58 -15.71 -9.25
CA GLN A 57 -6.88 -15.64 -9.92
C GLN A 57 -6.73 -15.56 -11.44
N GLN A 58 -5.80 -14.76 -11.94
CA GLN A 58 -5.54 -14.65 -13.39
C GLN A 58 -5.07 -15.97 -13.99
N THR A 59 -4.17 -16.68 -13.31
CA THR A 59 -3.69 -18.00 -13.78
C THR A 59 -4.81 -19.03 -13.81
N LYS A 60 -5.65 -19.08 -12.77
CA LYS A 60 -6.83 -19.97 -12.76
C LYS A 60 -7.77 -19.68 -13.92
N ASN A 61 -8.12 -18.41 -14.11
CA ASN A 61 -9.02 -17.99 -15.20
C ASN A 61 -8.47 -18.29 -16.60
N ARG A 62 -7.14 -18.32 -16.78
CA ARG A 62 -6.52 -18.74 -18.05
C ARG A 62 -6.65 -20.24 -18.28
N ASN A 63 -6.42 -21.06 -17.25
CA ASN A 63 -6.53 -22.52 -17.35
C ASN A 63 -7.97 -22.97 -17.60
N ASP A 64 -8.95 -22.33 -16.94
CA ASP A 64 -10.38 -22.62 -17.12
C ASP A 64 -10.89 -22.26 -18.52
N LYS A 65 -10.24 -21.31 -19.22
CA LYS A 65 -10.56 -20.96 -20.62
C LYS A 65 -9.87 -21.84 -21.66
N ALA A 66 -8.90 -22.64 -21.25
CA ALA A 66 -8.13 -23.53 -22.14
C ALA A 66 -8.63 -24.99 -22.08
N SER A 67 -9.59 -25.28 -21.22
CA SER A 67 -10.28 -26.58 -21.08
C SER A 67 -11.65 -26.53 -21.76
#